data_AF-X1TP38-F1
#
_entry.id   AF-X1TP38-F1
#
_cell.length_a   1.000
_cell.length_b   1.000
_cell.length_c   1.000
_cell.angle_alpha   90.00
_cell.angle_beta   90.00
_cell.angle_gamma   90.00
#
_symmetry.space_group_name_H-M   'P 1'
#
loop_
_entity.id
_entity.type
_entity.pdbx_description
1 polymer ?
#
loop_
_entity_poly.entity_id
_entity_poly.type
_entity_poly.pdbx_seq_one_letter_code
_entity_poly.pdbx_strand_id
1 'polypeptide(L)'
;MTLTTQRYPHNGNGYSEALDYDRLEQPWQDWAKIARNFAFQLDDQWDREDLMHNIIVRLYEVAEEYRRQGRPLTKWGCIRVAQYTRLRFYHQKKRWKRVFSVSLNSDIQDENGYKIELAQTILDEKGIDLDRWLDFKNYYQSRQPKERRAIRKLITENWRKLSRYDWELIREFREAYQLHA
;
A
#
# COMPACT_ATOMS: atom_id res chain seq x y z
N MET A 1 24.15 -7.57 -0.41
CA MET A 1 24.00 -6.10 -0.49
C MET A 1 23.13 -5.68 0.68
N THR A 2 23.72 -5.09 1.72
CA THR A 2 23.00 -4.65 2.91
C THR A 2 22.24 -3.38 2.55
N LEU A 3 20.94 -3.49 2.26
CA LEU A 3 20.04 -2.33 2.30
C LEU A 3 19.81 -2.00 3.78
N THR A 4 20.84 -1.49 4.44
CA THR A 4 20.70 -0.74 5.67
C THR A 4 19.66 0.31 5.35
N THR A 5 18.45 0.17 5.91
CA THR A 5 17.54 1.32 6.01
C THR A 5 18.25 2.24 6.99
N GLN A 6 19.25 2.99 6.50
CA GLN A 6 19.81 4.15 7.17
C GLN A 6 18.65 5.14 7.23
N ARG A 7 17.81 4.96 8.25
CA ARG A 7 16.95 6.03 8.74
C ARG A 7 17.94 7.05 9.29
N TYR A 8 18.22 8.06 8.46
CA TYR A 8 19.16 9.10 8.81
C TYR A 8 18.79 9.64 10.19
N PRO A 9 19.76 9.79 11.12
CA PRO A 9 19.50 10.53 12.33
C PRO A 9 19.02 11.91 11.91
N HIS A 10 17.79 12.24 12.30
CA HIS A 10 17.27 13.59 12.21
C HIS A 10 18.07 14.41 13.21
N ASN A 11 19.24 14.89 12.76
CA ASN A 11 20.02 15.88 13.46
C ASN A 11 19.10 17.11 13.54
N GLY A 12 18.60 17.36 14.75
CA GLY A 12 17.55 18.33 15.09
C GLY A 12 17.99 19.79 14.95
N ASN A 13 18.51 20.16 13.79
CA ASN A 13 18.97 21.49 13.46
C ASN A 13 18.85 21.79 11.95
N GLY A 14 17.95 21.10 11.24
CA GLY A 14 17.64 21.29 9.81
C GLY A 14 16.94 22.61 9.42
N TYR A 15 17.12 23.69 10.17
CA TYR A 15 16.63 25.02 9.79
C TYR A 15 17.61 25.66 8.81
N SER A 16 17.54 25.25 7.55
CA SER A 16 17.97 26.16 6.48
C SER A 16 16.96 27.31 6.44
N GLU A 17 17.43 28.55 6.42
CA GLU A 17 16.61 29.79 6.40
C GLU A 17 15.48 29.80 5.35
N ALA A 18 15.58 28.95 4.33
CA ALA A 18 14.63 28.83 3.23
C ALA A 18 13.38 27.98 3.55
N LEU A 19 13.38 27.18 4.64
CA LEU A 19 12.28 26.27 4.99
C LEU A 19 11.57 26.62 6.31
N ASP A 20 11.79 27.84 6.82
CA ASP A 20 11.16 28.28 8.06
C ASP A 20 9.68 28.65 7.85
N TYR A 21 8.79 27.90 8.49
CA TYR A 21 7.35 28.14 8.49
C TYR A 21 6.96 29.54 9.00
N ASP A 22 7.82 30.18 9.80
CA ASP A 22 7.55 31.52 10.33
C ASP A 22 7.65 32.60 9.23
N ARG A 23 8.24 32.31 8.06
CA ARG A 23 8.33 33.19 6.89
C ARG A 23 7.20 33.00 5.86
N LEU A 24 6.30 32.05 6.09
CA LEU A 24 5.17 31.79 5.18
C LEU A 24 4.22 32.99 5.13
N GLU A 25 3.53 33.14 4.00
CA GLU A 25 2.46 34.13 3.86
C GLU A 25 1.23 33.75 4.70
N GLN A 26 0.41 34.74 5.05
CA GLN A 26 -0.91 34.45 5.62
C GLN A 26 -1.83 33.85 4.55
N PRO A 27 -2.69 32.87 4.87
CA PRO A 27 -2.97 32.30 6.19
C PRO A 27 -2.07 31.12 6.61
N TRP A 28 -1.12 30.71 5.77
CA TRP A 28 -0.26 29.53 5.99
C TRP A 28 0.59 29.65 7.24
N GLN A 29 1.13 30.84 7.52
CA GLN A 29 1.91 31.10 8.74
C GLN A 29 1.11 30.80 10.02
N ASP A 30 -0.15 31.24 10.07
CA ASP A 30 -1.03 31.03 11.23
C ASP A 30 -1.42 29.56 11.37
N TRP A 31 -1.68 28.90 10.25
CA TRP A 31 -1.95 27.46 10.21
C TRP A 31 -0.76 26.65 10.69
N ALA A 32 0.45 27.00 10.26
CA ALA A 32 1.67 26.34 10.70
C ALA A 32 1.91 26.51 12.21
N LYS A 33 1.70 27.72 12.76
CA LYS A 33 1.78 27.96 14.22
C LYS A 33 0.77 27.11 15.00
N ILE A 34 -0.47 27.03 14.53
CA ILE A 34 -1.50 26.18 15.14
C ILE A 34 -1.08 24.70 15.06
N ALA A 35 -0.69 24.23 13.87
CA ALA A 35 -0.29 22.86 13.62
C ALA A 35 0.90 22.43 14.50
N ARG A 36 1.91 23.30 14.61
CA ARG A 36 3.11 23.10 15.44
C ARG A 36 2.73 22.84 16.90
N ASN A 37 1.82 23.63 17.46
CA ASN A 37 1.36 23.43 18.85
C ASN A 37 0.71 22.06 19.08
N PHE A 38 -0.08 21.57 18.10
CA PHE A 38 -0.67 20.24 18.18
C PHE A 38 0.34 19.11 17.95
N ALA A 39 1.33 19.33 17.07
CA ALA A 39 2.40 18.40 16.80
C ALA A 39 3.30 18.18 18.03
N PHE A 40 3.66 19.24 18.76
CA PHE A 40 4.47 19.11 19.99
C PHE A 40 3.78 18.34 21.12
N GLN A 41 2.46 18.14 21.04
CA GLN A 41 1.72 17.28 21.99
C GLN A 41 1.88 15.79 21.70
N LEU A 42 2.50 15.39 20.58
CA LEU A 42 2.86 13.99 20.30
C LEU A 42 4.11 13.57 21.08
N ASP A 43 4.04 12.40 21.71
CA ASP A 43 5.19 11.75 22.32
C ASP A 43 6.23 11.31 21.27
N ASP A 44 5.75 10.85 20.11
CA ASP A 44 6.60 10.37 19.01
C ASP A 44 7.12 11.56 18.20
N GLN A 45 8.42 11.86 18.35
CA GLN A 45 9.05 13.02 17.72
C GLN A 45 9.05 12.94 16.18
N TRP A 46 9.14 11.73 15.64
CA TRP A 46 9.21 11.49 14.20
C TRP A 46 7.88 11.79 13.49
N ASP A 47 6.77 11.54 14.17
CA ASP A 47 5.42 11.78 13.64
C ASP A 47 4.99 13.25 13.74
N ARG A 48 5.77 14.11 14.42
CA ARG A 48 5.39 15.51 14.67
C ARG A 48 5.25 16.27 13.36
N GLU A 49 6.23 16.12 12.47
CA GLU A 49 6.22 16.78 11.17
C GLU A 49 5.07 16.27 10.29
N ASP A 50 4.83 14.96 10.28
CA ASP A 50 3.72 14.36 9.53
C ASP A 50 2.37 14.88 10.02
N LEU A 51 2.16 14.93 11.34
CA LEU A 51 0.92 15.50 11.89
C LEU A 51 0.80 16.97 11.56
N MET A 52 1.89 17.75 11.68
CA MET A 52 1.88 19.17 11.37
C MET A 52 1.45 19.41 9.91
N HIS A 53 2.04 18.70 8.95
CA HIS A 53 1.67 18.80 7.54
C HIS A 53 0.23 18.36 7.28
N ASN A 54 -0.21 17.24 7.88
CA ASN A 54 -1.59 16.78 7.77
C ASN A 54 -2.60 17.84 8.25
N ILE A 55 -2.29 18.54 9.34
CA ILE A 55 -3.13 19.65 9.84
C ILE A 55 -3.14 20.81 8.84
N ILE A 56 -1.99 21.24 8.32
CA ILE A 56 -1.89 22.35 7.37
C ILE A 56 -2.70 22.05 6.10
N VAL A 57 -2.53 20.87 5.50
CA VAL A 57 -3.30 20.44 4.31
C VAL A 57 -4.79 20.43 4.62
N ARG A 58 -5.19 19.89 5.77
CA ARG A 58 -6.61 19.84 6.14
C ARG A 58 -7.21 21.22 6.39
N LEU A 59 -6.44 22.15 6.96
CA LEU A 59 -6.86 23.55 7.12
C LEU A 59 -7.10 24.22 5.78
N TYR A 60 -6.21 24.00 4.80
CA TYR A 60 -6.38 24.51 3.45
C TYR A 60 -7.66 23.99 2.78
N GLU A 61 -7.90 22.68 2.82
CA GLU A 61 -9.11 22.06 2.26
C GLU A 61 -10.39 22.67 2.86
N VAL A 62 -10.45 22.81 4.18
CA VAL A 62 -11.61 23.39 4.85
C VAL A 62 -11.74 24.88 4.54
N ALA A 63 -10.64 25.62 4.46
CA ALA A 63 -10.66 27.03 4.10
C ALA A 63 -11.13 27.27 2.65
N GLU A 64 -10.82 26.38 1.71
CA GLU A 64 -11.37 26.41 0.34
C GLU A 64 -12.89 26.19 0.35
N GLU A 65 -13.39 25.21 1.10
CA GLU A 65 -14.84 24.98 1.23
C GLU A 65 -15.59 26.17 1.86
N TYR A 66 -14.98 26.81 2.86
CA TYR A 66 -15.51 28.01 3.47
C TYR A 66 -15.50 29.20 2.50
N ARG A 67 -14.42 29.36 1.72
CA ARG A 67 -14.31 30.40 0.67
C ARG A 67 -15.38 30.23 -0.41
N ARG A 68 -15.67 28.99 -0.83
CA ARG A 68 -16.78 28.68 -1.75
C ARG A 68 -18.14 29.15 -1.22
N GLN A 69 -18.31 29.15 0.10
CA GLN A 69 -19.52 29.62 0.79
C GLN A 69 -19.49 31.13 1.11
N GLY A 70 -18.45 31.85 0.68
CA GLY A 70 -18.28 33.28 0.94
C GLY A 70 -17.95 33.61 2.40
N ARG A 71 -17.45 32.64 3.18
CA ARG A 71 -17.13 32.83 4.61
C ARG A 71 -15.64 32.55 4.85
N PRO A 72 -14.93 33.34 5.66
CA PRO A 72 -13.56 33.01 6.05
C PRO A 72 -13.55 31.94 7.16
N LEU A 73 -12.53 31.09 7.16
CA LEU A 73 -12.31 30.14 8.26
C LEU A 73 -11.76 30.90 9.48
N THR A 74 -12.49 30.86 10.59
CA THR A 74 -12.08 31.54 11.84
C THR A 74 -10.98 30.76 12.56
N LYS A 75 -10.20 31.44 13.41
CA LYS A 75 -9.15 30.81 14.24
C LYS A 75 -9.69 29.63 15.07
N TRP A 76 -10.88 29.75 15.64
CA TRP A 76 -11.54 28.65 16.36
C TRP A 76 -11.93 27.47 15.45
N GLY A 77 -12.33 27.77 14.21
CA GLY A 77 -12.51 26.76 13.17
C GLY A 77 -11.21 26.03 12.89
N CYS A 78 -10.10 26.77 12.73
CA CYS A 78 -8.77 26.18 12.52
C CYS A 78 -8.36 25.24 13.68
N ILE A 79 -8.55 25.68 14.92
CA ILE A 79 -8.24 24.86 16.11
C ILE A 79 -9.07 23.57 16.13
N ARG A 80 -10.37 23.65 15.80
CA ARG A 80 -11.23 22.46 15.71
C ARG A 80 -10.75 21.50 14.63
N VAL A 81 -10.44 22.01 13.43
CA VAL A 81 -9.90 21.21 12.32
C VAL A 81 -8.60 20.51 12.74
N ALA A 82 -7.69 21.23 13.39
CA ALA A 82 -6.43 20.68 13.89
C ALA A 82 -6.66 19.55 14.90
N GLN A 83 -7.56 19.76 15.86
CA GLN A 83 -7.91 18.76 16.88
C GLN A 83 -8.48 17.49 16.25
N TYR A 84 -9.45 17.61 15.33
CA TYR A 84 -10.03 16.45 14.63
C TYR A 84 -9.01 15.73 13.76
N THR A 85 -8.12 16.47 13.10
CA THR A 85 -7.05 15.89 12.28
C THR A 85 -6.08 15.08 13.13
N ARG A 86 -5.67 15.61 14.29
CA ARG A 86 -4.86 14.88 15.28
C ARG A 86 -5.55 13.61 15.77
N LEU A 87 -6.84 13.68 16.11
CA LEU A 87 -7.60 12.49 16.53
C LEU A 87 -7.66 11.43 15.42
N ARG A 88 -7.89 11.86 14.17
CA ARG A 88 -7.90 10.99 12.99
C ARG A 88 -6.53 10.35 12.77
N PHE A 89 -5.45 11.10 12.92
CA PHE A 89 -4.07 10.61 12.83
C PHE A 89 -3.81 9.48 13.83
N TYR A 90 -4.13 9.69 15.11
CA TYR A 90 -4.01 8.64 16.13
C TYR A 90 -4.90 7.43 15.85
N HIS A 91 -6.14 7.65 15.41
CA HIS A 91 -7.03 6.55 15.07
C HIS A 91 -6.47 5.71 13.92
N GLN A 92 -5.87 6.35 12.91
CA GLN A 92 -5.20 5.67 11.81
C GLN A 92 -3.97 4.89 12.29
N LYS A 93 -3.09 5.51 13.08
CA LYS A 93 -1.92 4.84 13.66
C LYS A 93 -2.32 3.64 14.52
N LYS A 94 -3.37 3.75 15.34
CA LYS A 94 -3.92 2.62 16.12
C LYS A 94 -4.56 1.55 15.24
N ARG A 95 -5.20 1.91 14.13
CA ARG A 95 -5.73 0.94 13.15
C ARG A 95 -4.60 0.16 12.50
N TRP A 96 -3.52 0.81 12.07
CA TRP A 96 -2.34 0.15 11.54
C TRP A 96 -1.68 -0.76 12.57
N LYS A 97 -1.59 -0.33 13.84
CA LYS A 97 -1.08 -1.20 14.93
C LYS A 97 -1.98 -2.41 15.22
N ARG A 98 -3.30 -2.32 15.02
CA ARG A 98 -4.24 -3.44 15.20
C ARG A 98 -4.07 -4.52 14.13
N VAL A 99 -3.69 -4.14 12.92
CA VAL A 99 -3.27 -5.09 11.89
C VAL A 99 -1.81 -5.42 12.22
N PHE A 100 -1.58 -6.48 13.00
CA PHE A 100 -0.24 -6.92 13.40
C PHE A 100 0.64 -7.13 12.16
N SER A 101 1.36 -6.09 11.75
CA SER A 101 2.34 -6.19 10.68
C SER A 101 3.68 -6.45 11.32
N VAL A 102 4.08 -7.72 11.39
CA VAL A 102 5.47 -8.06 11.65
C VAL A 102 6.28 -7.62 10.43
N SER A 103 7.43 -6.99 10.65
CA SER A 103 8.31 -6.60 9.55
C SER A 103 8.85 -7.85 8.88
N LEU A 104 8.70 -7.99 7.56
CA LEU A 104 9.28 -9.12 6.83
C LEU A 104 10.82 -9.13 6.89
N ASN A 105 11.43 -7.98 7.17
CA ASN A 105 12.87 -7.84 7.37
C ASN A 105 13.29 -8.10 8.83
N SER A 106 12.41 -8.61 9.69
CA SER A 106 12.80 -8.98 11.05
C SER A 106 13.56 -10.30 11.04
N ASP A 107 14.68 -10.36 11.76
CA ASP A 107 15.42 -11.60 11.99
C ASP A 107 14.62 -12.57 12.88
N ILE A 108 14.57 -13.83 12.48
CA ILE A 108 14.07 -14.98 13.23
C ILE A 108 15.27 -15.89 13.52
N GLN A 109 15.33 -16.44 14.73
CA GLN A 109 16.33 -17.41 15.12
C GLN A 109 15.79 -18.83 15.02
N ASP A 110 16.59 -19.72 14.44
CA ASP A 110 16.34 -21.16 14.49
C ASP A 110 16.82 -21.77 15.82
N GLU A 111 16.56 -23.07 16.02
CA GLU A 111 16.97 -23.82 17.23
C GLU A 111 18.50 -23.87 17.42
N ASN A 112 19.27 -23.62 16.35
CA ASN A 112 20.73 -23.64 16.34
C ASN A 112 21.35 -22.24 16.50
N GLY A 113 20.53 -21.19 16.60
CA GLY A 113 20.94 -19.80 16.78
C GLY A 113 21.27 -19.04 15.49
N TYR A 114 21.07 -19.63 14.31
CA TYR A 114 21.22 -18.93 13.03
C TYR A 114 20.06 -17.97 12.80
N LYS A 115 20.37 -16.79 12.24
CA LYS A 115 19.39 -15.74 11.95
C LYS A 115 19.01 -15.77 10.48
N ILE A 116 17.71 -15.79 10.22
CA ILE A 116 17.12 -15.69 8.88
C ILE A 116 16.02 -14.63 8.89
N GLU A 117 15.85 -13.88 7.81
CA GLU A 117 14.78 -12.89 7.72
C GLU A 117 13.42 -13.59 7.59
N LEU A 118 12.37 -13.04 8.23
CA LEU A 118 11.00 -13.57 8.15
C LEU A 118 10.53 -13.74 6.69
N ALA A 119 10.87 -12.81 5.81
CA ALA A 119 10.56 -12.87 4.38
C ALA A 119 11.01 -14.18 3.71
N GLN A 120 12.13 -14.75 4.16
CA GLN A 120 12.74 -15.94 3.56
C GLN A 120 12.10 -17.24 4.06
N THR A 121 11.37 -17.17 5.18
CA THR A 121 10.66 -18.33 5.76
C THR A 121 9.24 -18.50 5.25
N ILE A 122 8.66 -17.47 4.63
CA ILE A 122 7.27 -17.50 4.17
C ILE A 122 7.22 -18.18 2.81
N LEU A 123 6.40 -19.23 2.71
CA LEU A 123 6.13 -19.92 1.45
C LEU A 123 5.25 -19.05 0.53
N ASP A 124 5.57 -19.02 -0.76
CA ASP A 124 4.69 -18.46 -1.77
C ASP A 124 3.62 -19.50 -2.17
N GLU A 125 2.48 -19.47 -1.49
CA GLU A 125 1.33 -20.35 -1.76
C GLU A 125 0.79 -20.22 -3.20
N LYS A 126 1.12 -19.13 -3.90
CA LYS A 126 0.72 -18.88 -5.29
C LYS A 126 1.88 -19.01 -6.27
N GLY A 127 3.01 -19.56 -5.83
CA GLY A 127 4.16 -19.84 -6.67
C GLY A 127 3.77 -20.72 -7.86
N ILE A 128 4.43 -20.50 -9.00
CA ILE A 128 4.22 -21.34 -10.19
C ILE A 128 4.88 -22.69 -9.91
N ASP A 129 4.05 -23.73 -9.80
CA ASP A 129 4.51 -25.11 -9.80
C ASP A 129 5.04 -25.47 -11.21
N LEU A 130 6.37 -25.60 -11.31
CA LEU A 130 7.07 -25.83 -12.57
C LEU A 130 6.74 -27.21 -13.16
N ASP A 131 6.60 -28.23 -12.31
CA ASP A 131 6.32 -29.60 -12.73
C ASP A 131 4.88 -29.67 -13.25
N ARG A 132 3.93 -29.10 -12.50
CA ARG A 132 2.54 -28.98 -12.96
C ARG A 132 2.44 -28.21 -14.27
N TRP A 133 3.24 -27.16 -14.44
CA TRP A 133 3.27 -26.38 -15.69
C TRP A 133 3.84 -27.19 -16.86
N LEU A 134 4.89 -27.98 -16.62
CA LEU A 134 5.49 -28.86 -17.62
C LEU A 134 4.54 -30.00 -18.01
N ASP A 135 3.88 -30.63 -17.03
CA ASP A 135 2.88 -31.67 -17.24
C ASP A 135 1.70 -31.16 -18.04
N PHE A 136 1.20 -29.96 -17.71
CA PHE A 136 0.17 -29.30 -18.51
C PHE A 136 0.61 -29.10 -19.96
N LYS A 137 1.85 -28.66 -20.18
CA LYS A 137 2.39 -28.43 -21.52
C LYS A 137 2.50 -29.74 -22.32
N ASN A 138 3.05 -30.79 -21.71
CA ASN A 138 3.17 -32.11 -22.33
C ASN A 138 1.79 -32.68 -22.65
N TYR A 139 0.86 -32.59 -21.70
CA TYR A 139 -0.52 -33.02 -21.86
C TYR A 139 -1.20 -32.28 -23.01
N TYR A 140 -1.12 -30.94 -23.04
CA TYR A 140 -1.67 -30.11 -24.11
C TYR A 140 -1.10 -30.44 -25.49
N GLN A 141 0.19 -30.79 -25.58
CA GLN A 141 0.82 -31.17 -26.84
C GLN A 141 0.38 -32.55 -27.35
N SER A 142 0.11 -33.49 -26.44
CA SER A 142 -0.38 -34.85 -26.77
C SER A 142 -1.81 -34.88 -27.34
N ARG A 143 -2.59 -33.83 -27.09
CA ARG A 143 -4.01 -33.75 -27.45
C ARG A 143 -4.27 -33.51 -28.93
N GLN A 144 -5.51 -33.78 -29.34
CA GLN A 144 -5.89 -33.68 -30.74
C GLN A 144 -5.81 -32.21 -31.23
N PRO A 145 -5.48 -31.98 -32.52
CA PRO A 145 -5.37 -30.63 -33.06
C PRO A 145 -6.63 -29.76 -32.90
N LYS A 146 -7.82 -30.38 -32.85
CA LYS A 146 -9.11 -29.70 -32.69
C LYS A 146 -9.26 -29.09 -31.29
N GLU A 147 -8.96 -29.86 -30.25
CA GLU A 147 -8.96 -29.40 -28.84
C GLU A 147 -7.95 -28.26 -28.66
N ARG A 148 -6.73 -28.43 -29.19
CA ARG A 148 -5.68 -27.40 -29.14
C ARG A 148 -6.10 -26.12 -29.84
N ARG A 149 -6.81 -26.20 -30.96
CA ARG A 149 -7.34 -25.04 -31.68
C ARG A 149 -8.42 -24.33 -30.86
N ALA A 150 -9.35 -25.05 -30.23
CA ALA A 150 -10.37 -24.47 -29.35
C ALA A 150 -9.74 -23.75 -28.16
N ILE A 151 -8.76 -24.37 -27.51
CA ILE A 151 -8.00 -23.76 -26.39
C ILE A 151 -7.22 -22.52 -26.85
N ARG A 152 -6.56 -22.57 -28.02
CA ARG A 152 -5.89 -21.38 -28.58
C ARG A 152 -6.88 -20.25 -28.80
N LYS A 153 -8.03 -20.51 -29.43
CA LYS A 153 -9.08 -19.49 -29.60
C LYS A 153 -9.51 -18.89 -28.26
N LEU A 154 -9.65 -19.69 -27.20
CA LEU A 154 -10.00 -19.20 -25.87
C LEU A 154 -8.96 -18.19 -25.33
N ILE A 155 -7.67 -18.42 -25.60
CA ILE A 155 -6.56 -17.60 -25.08
C ILE A 155 -6.30 -16.38 -25.96
N THR A 156 -6.32 -16.55 -27.29
CA THR A 156 -5.92 -15.49 -28.24
C THR A 156 -7.11 -14.66 -28.74
N GLU A 157 -8.31 -15.21 -28.76
CA GLU A 157 -9.52 -14.54 -29.22
C GLU A 157 -10.47 -14.25 -28.06
N ASN A 158 -11.48 -13.42 -28.30
CA ASN A 158 -12.50 -13.13 -27.29
C ASN A 158 -13.33 -14.39 -27.01
N TRP A 159 -13.50 -14.75 -25.73
CA TRP A 159 -14.30 -15.90 -25.27
C TRP A 159 -15.72 -15.95 -25.85
N ARG A 160 -16.28 -14.80 -26.23
CA ARG A 160 -17.61 -14.67 -26.88
C ARG A 160 -17.68 -15.23 -28.31
N LYS A 161 -16.53 -15.49 -28.95
CA LYS A 161 -16.46 -16.06 -30.31
C LYS A 161 -16.34 -17.59 -30.31
N LEU A 162 -16.28 -18.23 -29.15
CA LEU A 162 -16.23 -19.68 -29.06
C LEU A 162 -17.58 -20.29 -29.43
N SER A 163 -17.55 -21.28 -30.31
CA SER A 163 -18.72 -22.11 -30.60
C SER A 163 -19.07 -22.99 -29.41
N ARG A 164 -20.34 -23.45 -29.32
CA ARG A 164 -20.77 -24.46 -28.34
C ARG A 164 -19.90 -25.71 -28.40
N TYR A 165 -19.47 -26.10 -29.60
CA TYR A 165 -18.56 -27.23 -29.81
C TYR A 165 -17.15 -26.95 -29.28
N ASP A 166 -16.63 -25.73 -29.43
CA ASP A 166 -15.33 -25.35 -28.87
C ASP A 166 -15.35 -25.43 -27.32
N TRP A 167 -16.47 -25.06 -26.70
CA TRP A 167 -16.68 -25.20 -25.25
C TRP A 167 -16.71 -26.64 -24.76
N GLU A 168 -17.33 -27.54 -25.53
CA GLU A 168 -17.38 -28.97 -25.20
C GLU A 168 -15.98 -29.59 -25.22
N LEU A 169 -15.18 -29.30 -26.25
CA LEU A 169 -13.78 -29.75 -26.34
C LEU A 169 -12.92 -29.22 -25.19
N ILE A 170 -13.12 -27.97 -24.77
CA ILE A 170 -12.37 -27.38 -23.65
C ILE A 170 -12.79 -28.02 -22.32
N ARG A 171 -14.07 -28.37 -22.16
CA ARG A 171 -14.55 -29.07 -20.97
C ARG A 171 -13.94 -30.47 -20.87
N GLU A 172 -14.01 -31.25 -21.96
CA GLU A 172 -13.41 -32.59 -22.03
C GLU A 172 -11.91 -32.55 -21.73
N PHE A 173 -11.20 -31.57 -22.31
CA PHE A 173 -9.78 -31.36 -22.02
C PHE A 173 -9.50 -31.10 -20.54
N ARG A 174 -10.32 -30.29 -19.87
CA ARG A 174 -10.14 -29.97 -18.44
C ARG A 174 -10.42 -31.18 -17.55
N GLU A 175 -11.51 -31.91 -17.83
CA GLU A 175 -11.86 -33.13 -17.10
C GLU A 175 -10.77 -34.20 -17.26
N ALA A 176 -10.29 -34.41 -18.48
CA ALA A 176 -9.26 -35.40 -18.76
C ALA A 176 -7.87 -35.00 -18.21
N TYR A 177 -7.57 -33.70 -18.09
CA TYR A 177 -6.35 -33.24 -17.41
C TYR A 177 -6.45 -33.41 -15.89
N GLN A 178 -7.61 -33.13 -15.28
CA GLN A 178 -7.83 -33.34 -13.84
C GLN A 178 -7.70 -34.81 -13.42
N LEU A 179 -7.94 -35.75 -14.32
CA LEU A 179 -7.73 -37.19 -14.07
C LEU A 179 -6.27 -37.63 -14.23
N HIS A 180 -5.43 -36.79 -14.84
CA HIS A 180 -4.00 -37.07 -15.09
C HIS A 180 -3.08 -36.36 -14.08
N ALA A 181 -3.57 -35.31 -13.42
CA ALA A 181 -2.88 -34.57 -12.36
C ALA A 181 -3.20 -35.16 -10.98
#